data_AF-A0A1M4SWP2-F1
#
_entry.id   AF-A0A1M4SWP2-F1
#
_cell.length_a   1.000
_cell.length_b   1.000
_cell.length_c   1.000
_cell.angle_alpha   90.00
_cell.angle_beta   90.00
_cell.angle_gamma   90.00
#
_symmetry.space_group_name_H-M   'P 1'
#
loop_
_entity.id
_entity.type
_entity.pdbx_description
1 polymer ?
#
loop_
_entity_poly.entity_id
_entity_poly.type
_entity_poly.pdbx_seq_one_letter_code
_entity_poly.pdbx_strand_id
1 'polypeptide(L)'
;MIFQDFDPCLDLDKTKVILFKQEELKCIEQAKDEVSMIEHLPPKTCTIDRLITQKTDIDRVLSGQKLATRRNGRYADPGEVLKLQGQKFEVYRVYQQSLGDMQDHDAKQEGFSNLQAYKDYILSLHPKMRWIPQAKVWVHEFRPLT
;
A
#
# COMPACT_ATOMS: atom_id res chain seq x y z
N MET A 1 0.94 66.32 48.13
CA MET A 1 1.09 65.19 49.09
C MET A 1 0.03 64.20 48.68
N ILE A 2 0.30 62.97 48.24
CA ILE A 2 1.30 61.99 48.68
C ILE A 2 1.64 61.10 47.48
N PHE A 3 2.92 60.82 47.25
CA PHE A 3 3.41 59.74 46.39
C PHE A 3 3.25 58.41 47.12
N GLN A 4 2.97 57.32 46.39
CA GLN A 4 3.62 56.03 46.65
C GLN A 4 3.48 55.09 45.46
N ASP A 5 4.61 54.49 45.10
CA ASP A 5 4.90 53.56 44.02
C ASP A 5 4.26 52.17 44.23
N PHE A 6 3.97 51.45 43.14
CA PHE A 6 4.32 50.04 43.01
C PHE A 6 4.37 49.64 41.52
N ASP A 7 5.50 49.07 41.13
CA ASP A 7 5.91 48.68 39.79
C ASP A 7 5.56 47.17 39.56
N PRO A 8 6.00 46.50 38.48
CA PRO A 8 5.18 46.00 37.38
C PRO A 8 5.08 44.46 37.35
N CYS A 9 4.00 43.90 36.78
CA CYS A 9 4.12 42.59 36.13
C CYS A 9 3.06 42.40 35.06
N LEU A 10 3.55 42.08 33.86
CA LEU A 10 2.84 41.40 32.79
C LEU A 10 1.84 40.37 33.35
N ASP A 11 0.63 40.34 32.80
CA ASP A 11 0.01 39.06 32.53
C ASP A 11 -0.60 39.07 31.13
N LEU A 12 0.13 38.41 30.22
CA LEU A 12 -0.36 37.99 28.92
C LEU A 12 -1.49 36.99 29.17
N ASP A 13 -2.72 37.39 28.92
CA ASP A 13 -3.88 36.50 28.92
C ASP A 13 -3.69 35.40 27.86
N LYS A 14 -3.15 34.27 28.33
CA LYS A 14 -2.80 33.06 27.56
C LYS A 14 -4.02 32.23 27.16
N THR A 15 -5.23 32.76 27.26
CA THR A 15 -6.44 31.94 27.13
C THR A 15 -7.19 32.13 25.81
N LYS A 16 -6.62 32.85 24.83
CA LYS A 16 -7.27 33.09 23.52
C LYS A 16 -6.71 32.32 22.32
N VAL A 17 -5.84 31.32 22.52
CA VAL A 17 -5.18 30.61 21.41
C VAL A 17 -5.33 29.09 21.48
N ILE A 18 -6.50 28.54 21.85
CA ILE A 18 -6.75 27.08 21.70
C ILE A 18 -8.21 26.82 21.31
N LEU A 19 -8.66 27.42 20.21
CA LEU A 19 -9.90 27.05 19.52
C LEU A 19 -9.63 26.79 18.03
N PHE A 20 -8.38 26.46 17.69
CA PHE A 20 -8.04 25.91 16.38
C PHE A 20 -8.03 24.38 16.47
N LYS A 21 -9.13 23.80 15.99
CA LYS A 21 -9.15 22.62 15.10
C LYS A 21 -8.99 21.23 15.75
N GLN A 22 -10.04 20.80 16.48
CA GLN A 22 -10.28 19.37 16.72
C GLN A 22 -10.39 18.57 15.41
N GLU A 23 -10.92 19.17 14.35
CA GLU A 23 -11.00 18.52 13.03
C GLU A 23 -9.63 18.33 12.37
N GLU A 24 -8.68 19.27 12.52
CA GLU A 24 -7.32 19.08 11.98
C GLU A 24 -6.52 18.05 12.75
N LEU A 25 -6.70 17.97 14.07
CA LEU A 25 -6.06 16.93 14.88
C LEU A 25 -6.46 15.52 14.42
N LYS A 26 -7.72 15.34 14.02
CA LYS A 26 -8.22 14.06 13.49
C LYS A 26 -7.62 13.71 12.12
N CYS A 27 -7.51 14.71 11.22
CA CYS A 27 -6.82 14.52 9.94
C CYS A 27 -5.33 14.22 10.11
N ILE A 28 -4.67 14.84 11.10
CA ILE A 28 -3.25 14.60 11.40
C ILE A 28 -3.04 13.20 11.98
N GLU A 29 -3.95 12.70 12.82
CA GLU A 29 -3.87 11.34 13.38
C GLU A 29 -4.10 10.27 12.31
N GLN A 30 -5.09 10.46 11.42
CA GLN A 30 -5.31 9.60 10.26
C GLN A 30 -4.12 9.62 9.28
N ALA A 31 -3.53 10.80 9.04
CA ALA A 31 -2.33 10.92 8.22
C ALA A 31 -1.10 10.27 8.89
N LYS A 32 -1.01 10.25 10.22
CA LYS A 32 0.07 9.56 10.95
C LYS A 32 -0.05 8.05 10.86
N ASP A 33 -1.26 7.50 10.92
CA ASP A 33 -1.47 6.07 10.69
C ASP A 33 -1.10 5.68 9.25
N GLU A 34 -1.44 6.51 8.26
CA GLU A 34 -1.08 6.30 6.86
C GLU A 34 0.44 6.41 6.60
N VAL A 35 1.12 7.35 7.27
CA VAL A 35 2.58 7.54 7.20
C VAL A 35 3.34 6.44 7.97
N SER A 36 2.78 5.92 9.08
CA SER A 36 3.40 4.85 9.88
C SER A 36 3.45 3.48 9.18
N MET A 37 2.57 3.26 8.19
CA MET A 37 2.52 2.01 7.41
C MET A 37 3.62 1.91 6.35
N ILE A 38 4.26 3.02 5.99
CA ILE A 38 5.38 3.05 5.03
C ILE A 38 6.71 2.67 5.71
N GLU A 39 6.85 2.90 7.02
CA GLU A 39 8.18 2.90 7.65
C GLU A 39 8.77 1.51 7.97
N HIS A 40 8.01 0.41 8.07
CA HIS A 40 8.63 -0.89 8.42
C HIS A 40 7.93 -2.12 7.80
N LEU A 41 7.89 -2.21 6.47
CA LEU A 41 7.60 -3.49 5.83
C LEU A 41 8.71 -4.51 6.15
N PRO A 42 8.39 -5.80 6.39
CA PRO A 42 9.39 -6.82 6.65
C PRO A 42 10.37 -6.92 5.47
N PRO A 43 11.59 -7.46 5.64
CA PRO A 43 12.56 -7.55 4.55
C PRO A 43 11.99 -8.22 3.29
N LYS A 44 12.43 -7.74 2.12
CA LYS A 44 12.09 -8.39 0.84
C LYS A 44 12.68 -9.79 0.81
N THR A 45 11.91 -10.72 0.26
CA THR A 45 12.36 -12.10 0.05
C THR A 45 12.91 -12.31 -1.36
N CYS A 46 12.69 -11.35 -2.27
CA CYS A 46 13.13 -11.40 -3.66
C CYS A 46 13.24 -9.98 -4.25
N THR A 47 13.84 -9.84 -5.43
CA THR A 47 13.93 -8.58 -6.18
C THR A 47 12.73 -8.32 -7.08
N ILE A 48 12.47 -7.05 -7.37
CA ILE A 48 11.36 -6.60 -8.24
C ILE A 48 11.44 -7.16 -9.66
N ASP A 49 12.64 -7.44 -10.18
CA ASP A 49 12.83 -8.03 -11.53
C ASP A 49 12.19 -9.43 -11.67
N ARG A 50 11.92 -10.10 -10.54
CA ARG A 50 11.28 -11.42 -10.50
C ARG A 50 9.79 -11.35 -10.13
N LEU A 51 9.24 -10.13 -10.00
CA LEU A 51 7.85 -9.91 -9.60
C LEU A 51 6.87 -10.48 -10.63
N ILE A 52 7.15 -10.32 -11.92
CA ILE A 52 6.33 -10.85 -13.02
C ILE A 52 7.25 -11.51 -14.06
N THR A 53 7.14 -12.82 -14.19
CA THR A 53 8.07 -13.64 -15.00
C THR A 53 7.39 -14.41 -16.12
N GLN A 54 6.10 -14.72 -15.99
CA GLN A 54 5.35 -15.45 -17.00
C GLN A 54 5.00 -14.50 -18.14
N LYS A 55 5.32 -14.89 -19.38
CA LYS A 55 5.05 -14.08 -20.57
C LYS A 55 3.59 -13.64 -20.67
N THR A 56 2.66 -14.54 -20.38
CA THR A 56 1.22 -14.24 -20.40
C THR A 56 0.81 -13.17 -19.40
N ASP A 57 1.44 -13.12 -18.22
CA ASP A 57 1.19 -12.06 -17.24
C ASP A 57 1.85 -10.74 -17.65
N ILE A 58 3.03 -10.79 -18.26
CA ILE A 58 3.68 -9.60 -18.83
C ILE A 58 2.77 -8.97 -19.88
N ASP A 59 2.25 -9.75 -20.81
CA ASP A 59 1.36 -9.26 -21.87
C ASP A 59 0.05 -8.65 -21.31
N ARG A 60 -0.47 -9.20 -20.21
CA ARG A 60 -1.62 -8.61 -19.49
C ARG A 60 -1.30 -7.28 -18.83
N VAL A 61 -0.10 -7.12 -18.26
CA VAL A 61 0.32 -5.83 -17.69
C VAL A 61 0.47 -4.78 -18.79
N LEU A 62 1.14 -5.13 -19.89
CA LEU A 62 1.39 -4.23 -21.01
C LEU A 62 0.08 -3.79 -21.70
N SER A 63 -0.96 -4.63 -21.66
CA SER A 63 -2.30 -4.29 -22.18
C SER A 63 -3.21 -3.60 -21.15
N GLY A 64 -2.75 -3.38 -19.92
CA GLY A 64 -3.54 -2.77 -18.84
C GLY A 64 -4.60 -3.68 -18.21
N GLN A 65 -4.60 -4.97 -18.56
CA GLN A 65 -5.54 -5.96 -18.01
C GLN A 65 -5.14 -6.43 -16.61
N LYS A 66 -3.84 -6.35 -16.27
CA LYS A 66 -3.30 -6.72 -14.95
C LYS A 66 -2.70 -5.50 -14.28
N LEU A 67 -3.21 -5.16 -13.10
CA LEU A 67 -2.87 -3.99 -12.29
C LEU A 67 -2.28 -4.36 -10.93
N ALA A 68 -2.39 -5.62 -10.53
CA ALA A 68 -1.81 -6.15 -9.31
C ALA A 68 -1.24 -7.55 -9.54
N THR A 69 -0.32 -7.95 -8.66
CA THR A 69 0.20 -9.33 -8.62
C THR A 69 0.38 -9.79 -7.19
N ARG A 70 -0.04 -11.02 -6.90
CA ARG A 70 0.12 -11.68 -5.60
C ARG A 70 1.27 -12.68 -5.64
N ARG A 71 2.14 -12.61 -4.64
CA ARG A 71 3.28 -13.50 -4.47
C ARG A 71 3.36 -13.98 -3.02
N ASN A 72 3.92 -15.18 -2.82
CA ASN A 72 4.17 -15.68 -1.46
C ASN A 72 5.19 -14.80 -0.72
N GLY A 73 6.16 -14.25 -1.46
CA GLY A 73 7.18 -13.35 -0.94
C GLY A 73 6.90 -11.88 -1.25
N ARG A 74 7.61 -10.99 -0.55
CA ARG A 74 7.62 -9.53 -0.84
C ARG A 74 8.77 -9.19 -1.77
N TYR A 75 8.47 -8.52 -2.87
CA TYR A 75 9.40 -8.32 -3.99
C TYR A 75 9.74 -6.85 -4.23
N ALA A 76 8.89 -5.93 -3.76
CA ALA A 76 9.10 -4.50 -3.89
C ALA A 76 8.61 -3.74 -2.65
N ASP A 77 9.15 -2.53 -2.47
CA ASP A 77 8.60 -1.45 -1.65
C ASP A 77 7.72 -0.53 -2.52
N PRO A 78 6.77 0.20 -1.92
CA PRO A 78 6.12 1.32 -2.59
C PRO A 78 7.14 2.34 -3.13
N GLY A 79 6.92 2.85 -4.34
CA GLY A 79 7.80 3.78 -5.06
C GLY A 79 8.85 3.10 -5.95
N GLU A 80 9.05 1.79 -5.85
CA GLU A 80 9.97 1.09 -6.76
C GLU A 80 9.40 0.95 -8.17
N VAL A 81 10.31 0.88 -9.16
CA VAL A 81 9.95 0.83 -10.58
C VAL A 81 10.20 -0.55 -11.15
N LEU A 82 9.13 -1.23 -11.54
CA LEU A 82 9.16 -2.46 -12.34
C LEU A 82 9.37 -2.10 -13.81
N LYS A 83 10.27 -2.81 -14.49
CA LYS A 83 10.51 -2.65 -15.93
C LYS A 83 10.08 -3.91 -16.68
N LEU A 84 9.15 -3.78 -17.62
CA LEU A 84 8.67 -4.88 -18.46
C LEU A 84 8.79 -4.47 -19.93
N GLN A 85 9.61 -5.18 -20.71
CA GLN A 85 9.80 -4.93 -22.15
C GLN A 85 10.04 -3.45 -22.50
N GLY A 86 10.81 -2.73 -21.68
CA GLY A 86 11.13 -1.31 -21.86
C GLY A 86 10.10 -0.32 -21.30
N GLN A 87 8.90 -0.77 -20.94
CA GLN A 87 7.90 0.03 -20.23
C GLN A 87 8.15 0.01 -18.72
N LYS A 88 7.82 1.12 -18.05
CA LYS A 88 8.05 1.31 -16.61
C LYS A 88 6.71 1.34 -15.88
N PHE A 89 6.67 0.72 -14.70
CA PHE A 89 5.51 0.68 -13.83
C PHE A 89 5.95 1.00 -12.41
N GLU A 90 5.31 1.97 -11.78
CA GLU A 90 5.51 2.27 -10.36
C GLU A 90 4.69 1.29 -9.53
N VAL A 91 5.34 0.59 -8.58
CA VAL A 91 4.64 -0.14 -7.52
C VAL A 91 4.23 0.89 -6.48
N TYR A 92 2.95 1.22 -6.38
CA TYR A 92 2.48 2.29 -5.50
C TYR A 92 1.90 1.77 -4.18
N ARG A 93 1.58 0.47 -4.09
CA ARG A 93 1.04 -0.13 -2.87
C ARG A 93 1.52 -1.56 -2.68
N VAL A 94 1.93 -1.89 -1.46
CA VAL A 94 2.40 -3.22 -1.06
C VAL A 94 1.81 -3.60 0.29
N TYR A 95 1.10 -4.72 0.38
CA TYR A 95 0.43 -5.16 1.60
C TYR A 95 0.21 -6.68 1.60
N GLN A 96 -0.23 -7.24 2.73
CA GLN A 96 -0.62 -8.64 2.83
C GLN A 96 -2.13 -8.80 2.73
N GLN A 97 -2.58 -9.85 2.04
CA GLN A 97 -3.98 -10.26 1.96
C GLN A 97 -4.07 -11.77 2.22
N SER A 98 -5.11 -12.22 2.94
CA SER A 98 -5.38 -13.66 3.08
C SER A 98 -6.03 -14.17 1.80
N LEU A 99 -5.66 -15.37 1.36
CA LEU A 99 -6.28 -16.00 0.18
C LEU A 99 -7.80 -16.20 0.34
N GLY A 100 -8.29 -16.35 1.57
CA GLY A 100 -9.71 -16.46 1.88
C GLY A 100 -10.49 -15.15 1.75
N ASP A 101 -9.80 -14.01 1.84
CA ASP A 101 -10.42 -12.69 1.78
C ASP A 101 -10.56 -12.20 0.33
N MET A 102 -9.89 -12.85 -0.63
CA MET A 102 -9.94 -12.50 -2.04
C MET A 102 -11.36 -12.60 -2.61
N GLN A 103 -11.72 -11.61 -3.42
CA GLN A 103 -13.00 -11.53 -4.13
C GLN A 103 -12.80 -11.44 -5.65
N ASP A 104 -13.89 -11.38 -6.42
CA ASP A 104 -13.81 -11.25 -7.88
C ASP A 104 -13.13 -9.96 -8.34
N HIS A 105 -13.23 -8.87 -7.58
CA HIS A 105 -12.53 -7.62 -7.93
C HIS A 105 -11.00 -7.77 -7.83
N ASP A 106 -10.51 -8.52 -6.86
CA ASP A 106 -9.09 -8.85 -6.69
C ASP A 106 -8.56 -9.69 -7.85
N ALA A 107 -9.36 -10.65 -8.30
CA ALA A 107 -9.04 -11.49 -9.45
C ALA A 107 -9.01 -10.68 -10.75
N LYS A 108 -9.92 -9.69 -10.90
CA LYS A 108 -9.90 -8.75 -12.03
C LYS A 108 -8.65 -7.90 -12.06
N GLN A 109 -8.16 -7.43 -10.92
CA GLN A 109 -6.86 -6.72 -10.85
C GLN A 109 -5.68 -7.62 -11.27
N GLU A 110 -5.77 -8.93 -11.06
CA GLU A 110 -4.77 -9.90 -11.52
C GLU A 110 -4.89 -10.22 -13.03
N GLY A 111 -5.94 -9.74 -13.69
CA GLY A 111 -6.22 -9.99 -15.11
C GLY A 111 -7.12 -11.20 -15.38
N PHE A 112 -7.96 -11.60 -14.42
CA PHE A 112 -8.89 -12.73 -14.53
C PHE A 112 -10.35 -12.29 -14.42
N SER A 113 -11.28 -13.07 -14.98
CA SER A 113 -12.70 -12.72 -14.98
C SER A 113 -13.35 -12.80 -13.59
N ASN A 114 -12.92 -13.76 -12.78
CA ASN A 114 -13.44 -14.04 -11.43
C ASN A 114 -12.42 -14.82 -10.58
N LEU A 115 -12.73 -14.98 -9.29
CA LEU A 115 -11.87 -15.67 -8.32
C LEU A 115 -11.60 -17.13 -8.69
N GLN A 116 -12.59 -17.84 -9.25
CA GLN A 116 -12.44 -19.24 -9.63
C GLN A 116 -11.40 -19.39 -10.75
N ALA A 117 -11.47 -18.56 -11.79
CA ALA A 117 -10.51 -18.57 -12.90
C ALA A 117 -9.08 -18.26 -12.42
N TYR A 118 -8.93 -17.32 -11.48
CA TYR A 118 -7.65 -17.02 -10.85
C TYR A 118 -7.11 -18.21 -10.03
N LYS A 119 -7.97 -18.83 -9.21
CA LYS A 119 -7.61 -20.00 -8.40
C LYS A 119 -7.16 -21.17 -9.26
N ASP A 120 -7.89 -21.47 -10.34
CA ASP A 120 -7.54 -22.55 -11.26
C ASP A 120 -6.19 -22.28 -11.95
N TYR A 121 -5.94 -21.04 -12.34
CA TYR A 121 -4.65 -20.62 -12.89
C TYR A 121 -3.50 -20.85 -11.89
N ILE A 122 -3.63 -20.38 -10.65
CA ILE A 122 -2.58 -20.56 -9.62
C ILE A 122 -2.33 -22.03 -9.30
N LEU A 123 -3.39 -22.85 -9.18
CA LEU A 123 -3.25 -24.28 -8.92
C LEU A 123 -2.62 -25.02 -10.10
N SER A 124 -2.82 -24.56 -11.34
CA SER A 124 -2.13 -25.11 -12.51
C SER A 124 -0.61 -24.89 -12.48
N LEU A 125 -0.16 -23.76 -11.92
CA LEU A 125 1.26 -23.45 -11.75
C LEU A 125 1.89 -24.20 -10.57
N HIS A 126 1.07 -24.58 -9.59
CA HIS A 126 1.50 -25.22 -8.34
C HIS A 126 0.67 -26.47 -8.01
N PRO A 127 0.82 -27.58 -8.76
CA PRO A 127 -0.05 -28.75 -8.65
C PRO A 127 -0.01 -29.46 -7.28
N LYS A 128 1.04 -29.22 -6.47
CA LYS A 128 1.16 -29.78 -5.11
C LYS A 128 0.60 -28.84 -4.02
N MET A 129 0.19 -27.63 -4.39
CA MET A 129 -0.35 -26.64 -3.46
C MET A 129 -1.85 -26.85 -3.27
N ARG A 130 -2.32 -26.68 -2.03
CA ARG A 130 -3.74 -26.52 -1.73
C ARG A 130 -4.02 -25.05 -1.47
N TRP A 131 -5.19 -24.58 -1.91
CA TRP A 131 -5.67 -23.25 -1.56
C TRP A 131 -6.06 -23.22 -0.08
N ILE A 132 -5.26 -22.55 0.75
CA ILE A 132 -5.48 -22.43 2.19
C ILE A 132 -6.00 -21.01 2.46
N PRO A 133 -7.27 -20.83 2.86
CA PRO A 133 -7.85 -19.49 3.04
C PRO A 133 -7.08 -18.59 4.03
N GLN A 134 -6.48 -19.17 5.07
CA GLN A 134 -5.71 -18.46 6.08
C GLN A 134 -4.29 -18.08 5.62
N ALA A 135 -3.81 -18.61 4.50
CA ALA A 135 -2.50 -18.28 4.00
C ALA A 135 -2.46 -16.81 3.53
N LYS A 136 -1.43 -16.08 3.96
CA LYS A 136 -1.20 -14.69 3.56
C LYS A 136 -0.26 -14.63 2.36
N VAL A 137 -0.59 -13.77 1.41
CA VAL A 137 0.23 -13.43 0.25
C VAL A 137 0.49 -11.93 0.21
N TRP A 138 1.59 -11.55 -0.43
CA TRP A 138 1.92 -10.15 -0.70
C TRP A 138 1.29 -9.69 -1.99
N VAL A 139 0.49 -8.63 -1.90
CA VAL A 139 -0.08 -7.91 -3.03
C VAL A 139 0.86 -6.77 -3.40
N HIS A 140 1.18 -6.66 -4.69
CA HIS A 140 1.89 -5.51 -5.25
C HIS A 140 1.00 -4.89 -6.32
N GLU A 141 0.49 -3.70 -6.04
CA GLU A 141 -0.29 -2.92 -7.00
C GLU A 141 0.63 -1.94 -7.72
N PHE A 142 0.47 -1.86 -9.04
CA PHE A 142 1.33 -1.04 -9.88
C PHE A 142 0.53 -0.34 -10.97
N ARG A 143 1.11 0.75 -11.47
CA ARG A 143 0.52 1.57 -12.55
C ARG A 143 1.60 1.99 -13.54
N PRO A 144 1.25 2.22 -14.81
CA PRO A 144 2.19 2.75 -15.80
C PRO A 144 2.83 4.04 -15.30
N LEU A 145 4.15 4.13 -15.42
CA LEU A 145 4.91 5.34 -15.15
C LEU A 145 5.08 6.08 -16.48
N THR A 146 4.07 6.88 -16.83
CA THR A 146 4.06 7.82 -17.96
C THR A 146 4.96 9.01 -17.72
#